data_AF-A0A7G3FLI6-F1
#
_entry.id   AF-A0A7G3FLI6-F1
#
_cell.length_a   1.000
_cell.length_b   1.000
_cell.length_c   1.000
_cell.angle_alpha   90.00
_cell.angle_beta   90.00
_cell.angle_gamma   90.00
#
_symmetry.space_group_name_H-M   'P 1'
#
loop_
_entity.id
_entity.type
_entity.pdbx_description
1 polymer ?
#
loop_
_entity_poly.entity_id
_entity_poly.type
_entity_poly.pdbx_seq_one_letter_code
_entity_poly.pdbx_strand_id
1 'polypeptide(L)'
;MPGEEAVINVNIARLPSHSDINLKITVARAVEDGPTLLLSGGLHGDEINGVEIVRRIIEKDQHKPKIGTVICIPIINMFGFINFSRYVPDGKDVNRSFPGNKNGSLAARVAHYLTNNIIPKIDVGIDFHTGGAERTNYPQIRCVMKDPKNRAIAEAFEPPFILNSPFRSKSLRQTAARMGKHILVYEGGESTRFDEHAIQVGVNGAMRVMKHLGMRERAPEPLHKTQVIYHSSWVRAKYSGIFLSQVKSGELIEKNQIIGYVAEPFGSFKHKVKSPANGYVIGLNNNPIVHQGDAIMHIGVNK
;
A
#
# COMPACT_ATOMS: atom_id res chain seq x y z
N MET A 1 17.22 -8.68 -22.00
CA MET A 1 18.50 -8.02 -22.33
C MET A 1 18.28 -6.51 -22.33
N PRO A 2 19.28 -5.64 -22.51
CA PRO A 2 19.02 -4.21 -22.69
C PRO A 2 18.01 -3.96 -23.82
N GLY A 3 17.05 -3.05 -23.61
CA GLY A 3 15.99 -2.73 -24.57
C GLY A 3 14.84 -3.73 -24.66
N GLU A 4 14.83 -4.78 -23.82
CA GLU A 4 13.81 -5.83 -23.88
C GLU A 4 12.86 -5.80 -22.68
N GLU A 5 11.68 -6.36 -22.93
CA GLU A 5 10.71 -6.72 -21.92
C GLU A 5 10.64 -8.24 -21.78
N ALA A 6 10.56 -8.73 -20.54
CA ALA A 6 10.41 -10.14 -20.25
C ALA A 6 9.37 -10.36 -19.15
N VAL A 7 8.59 -11.43 -19.29
CA VAL A 7 7.70 -11.94 -18.26
C VAL A 7 8.31 -13.20 -17.68
N ILE A 8 8.66 -13.15 -16.40
CA ILE A 8 9.28 -14.25 -15.67
C ILE A 8 8.21 -14.89 -14.78
N ASN A 9 7.98 -16.19 -14.96
CA ASN A 9 7.14 -16.98 -14.08
C ASN A 9 8.03 -17.77 -13.13
N VAL A 10 7.90 -17.48 -11.84
CA VAL A 10 8.72 -18.09 -10.79
C VAL A 10 7.84 -19.02 -9.99
N ASN A 11 8.14 -20.31 -9.98
CA ASN A 11 7.47 -21.25 -9.09
C ASN A 11 7.87 -20.94 -7.63
N ILE A 12 6.91 -20.50 -6.82
CA ILE A 12 7.14 -20.20 -5.40
C ILE A 12 6.70 -21.38 -4.51
N ALA A 13 5.75 -22.18 -4.98
CA ALA A 13 5.24 -23.35 -4.29
C ALA A 13 4.34 -24.20 -5.19
N ARG A 14 4.02 -25.41 -4.72
CA ARG A 14 2.96 -26.27 -5.26
C ARG A 14 1.82 -26.40 -4.25
N LEU A 15 0.60 -26.44 -4.76
CA LEU A 15 -0.57 -26.82 -3.99
C LEU A 15 -0.58 -28.35 -3.73
N PRO A 16 -1.34 -28.84 -2.73
CA PRO A 16 -1.55 -30.28 -2.52
C PRO A 16 -2.10 -31.00 -3.77
N SER A 17 -2.82 -30.28 -4.64
CA SER A 17 -3.29 -30.76 -5.95
C SER A 17 -2.18 -30.91 -7.00
N HIS A 18 -0.91 -30.68 -6.64
CA HIS A 18 0.24 -30.59 -7.54
C HIS A 18 0.21 -29.43 -8.54
N SER A 19 -0.75 -28.50 -8.43
CA SER A 19 -0.78 -27.28 -9.23
C SER A 19 0.34 -26.33 -8.81
N ASP A 20 1.09 -25.83 -9.79
CA ASP A 20 2.15 -24.84 -9.57
C ASP A 20 1.57 -23.45 -9.27
N ILE A 21 2.11 -22.78 -8.26
CA ILE A 21 1.78 -21.41 -7.91
C ILE A 21 2.97 -20.53 -8.30
N ASN A 22 2.76 -19.75 -9.37
CA ASN A 22 3.78 -18.92 -9.96
C ASN A 22 3.61 -17.45 -9.55
N LEU A 23 4.71 -16.82 -9.17
CA LEU A 23 4.83 -15.37 -9.11
C LEU A 23 5.15 -14.87 -10.52
N LYS A 24 4.25 -14.09 -11.10
CA LYS A 24 4.43 -13.47 -12.43
C LYS A 24 5.07 -12.10 -12.28
N ILE A 25 6.25 -11.92 -12.86
CA ILE A 25 7.07 -10.72 -12.76
C ILE A 25 7.28 -10.17 -14.16
N THR A 26 6.90 -8.92 -14.39
CA THR A 26 7.17 -8.23 -15.66
C THR A 26 8.39 -7.33 -15.47
N VAL A 27 9.39 -7.46 -16.32
CA VAL A 27 10.63 -6.67 -16.27
C VAL A 27 10.79 -5.95 -17.61
N ALA A 28 10.80 -4.62 -17.57
CA ALA A 28 11.12 -3.79 -18.73
C ALA A 28 12.45 -3.08 -18.49
N ARG A 29 13.44 -3.31 -19.35
CA ARG A 29 14.77 -2.69 -19.26
C ARG A 29 15.02 -1.82 -20.48
N ALA A 30 15.42 -0.59 -20.26
CA ALA A 30 15.88 0.31 -21.31
C ALA A 30 17.21 -0.16 -21.92
N VAL A 31 17.58 0.40 -23.07
CA VAL A 31 18.93 0.17 -23.63
C VAL A 31 19.99 0.79 -22.73
N GLU A 32 19.72 2.01 -22.23
CA GLU A 32 20.62 2.74 -21.34
C GLU A 32 20.48 2.29 -19.89
N ASP A 33 21.64 2.13 -19.23
CA ASP A 33 21.70 1.78 -17.81
C ASP A 33 21.25 2.93 -16.92
N GLY A 34 20.66 2.59 -15.77
CA GLY A 34 20.15 3.57 -14.82
C GLY A 34 19.46 2.90 -13.62
N PRO A 35 18.64 3.65 -12.86
CA PRO A 35 18.04 3.13 -11.65
C PRO A 35 17.09 1.97 -11.93
N THR A 36 16.89 1.11 -10.93
CA THR A 36 15.87 0.05 -10.97
C THR A 36 14.71 0.33 -10.02
N LEU A 37 13.50 0.44 -10.56
CA LEU A 37 12.27 0.71 -9.83
C LEU A 37 11.42 -0.56 -9.70
N LEU A 38 11.00 -0.88 -8.47
CA LEU A 38 9.98 -1.90 -8.20
C LEU A 38 8.60 -1.26 -8.04
N LEU A 39 7.61 -1.80 -8.75
CA LEU A 39 6.19 -1.50 -8.57
C LEU A 39 5.49 -2.80 -8.16
N SER A 40 5.10 -2.91 -6.89
CA SER A 40 4.52 -4.15 -6.35
C SER A 40 3.15 -3.95 -5.73
N GLY A 41 2.27 -4.94 -5.89
CA GLY A 41 0.96 -5.01 -5.25
C GLY A 41 0.68 -6.40 -4.70
N GLY A 42 -0.45 -6.53 -4.01
CA GLY A 42 -0.94 -7.82 -3.53
C GLY A 42 0.01 -8.53 -2.56
N LEU A 43 0.81 -7.79 -1.77
CA LEU A 43 1.59 -8.37 -0.68
C LEU A 43 0.67 -8.99 0.39
N HIS A 44 -0.46 -8.32 0.63
CA HIS A 44 -1.66 -8.90 1.20
C HIS A 44 -2.63 -9.19 0.05
N GLY A 45 -3.20 -10.40 0.00
CA GLY A 45 -3.92 -10.86 -1.19
C GLY A 45 -5.31 -10.24 -1.38
N ASP A 46 -5.91 -9.70 -0.32
CA ASP A 46 -7.22 -9.03 -0.32
C ASP A 46 -7.16 -7.56 -0.74
N GLU A 47 -5.96 -7.00 -0.90
CA GLU A 47 -5.73 -5.58 -1.18
C GLU A 47 -5.71 -5.30 -2.69
N ILE A 48 -6.88 -5.43 -3.33
CA ILE A 48 -7.03 -5.44 -4.80
C ILE A 48 -6.73 -4.12 -5.50
N ASN A 49 -6.83 -2.96 -4.84
CA ASN A 49 -6.49 -1.66 -5.45
C ASN A 49 -5.01 -1.61 -5.86
N GLY A 50 -4.11 -2.16 -5.04
CA GLY A 50 -2.68 -2.23 -5.36
C GLY A 50 -2.41 -3.11 -6.58
N VAL A 51 -3.12 -4.25 -6.68
CA VAL A 51 -3.07 -5.14 -7.85
C VAL A 51 -3.51 -4.41 -9.11
N GLU A 52 -4.63 -3.69 -9.05
CA GLU A 52 -5.20 -2.96 -10.18
C GLU A 52 -4.31 -1.80 -10.64
N ILE A 53 -3.67 -1.08 -9.71
CA ILE A 53 -2.69 -0.03 -10.05
C ILE A 53 -1.57 -0.61 -10.92
N VAL A 54 -0.92 -1.69 -10.47
CA VAL A 54 0.18 -2.29 -11.21
C VAL A 54 -0.33 -2.91 -12.53
N ARG A 55 -1.52 -3.53 -12.54
CA ARG A 55 -2.14 -4.06 -13.76
C ARG A 55 -2.34 -2.98 -14.81
N ARG A 56 -2.93 -1.82 -14.46
CA ARG A 56 -3.15 -0.70 -15.39
C ARG A 56 -1.85 -0.11 -15.91
N ILE A 57 -0.82 -0.04 -15.07
CA ILE A 57 0.51 0.41 -15.48
C ILE A 57 1.08 -0.52 -16.56
N ILE A 58 0.99 -1.84 -16.37
CA ILE A 58 1.44 -2.83 -17.35
C ILE A 58 0.58 -2.76 -18.62
N GLU A 59 -0.75 -2.79 -18.48
CA GLU A 59 -1.71 -2.79 -19.59
C GLU A 59 -1.53 -1.58 -20.53
N LYS A 60 -1.19 -0.42 -19.96
CA LYS A 60 -0.97 0.82 -20.71
C LYS A 60 0.49 1.03 -21.12
N ASP A 61 1.35 0.01 -20.98
CA ASP A 61 2.78 0.08 -21.28
C ASP A 61 3.52 1.21 -20.55
N GLN A 62 2.97 1.64 -19.41
CA GLN A 62 3.47 2.78 -18.67
C GLN A 62 4.72 2.45 -17.85
N HIS A 63 5.00 1.17 -17.61
CA HIS A 63 6.22 0.67 -16.96
C HIS A 63 7.46 0.75 -17.84
N LYS A 64 7.34 0.93 -19.17
CA LYS A 64 8.49 0.92 -20.09
C LYS A 64 9.37 2.16 -19.87
N PRO A 65 10.61 2.02 -19.35
CA PRO A 65 11.46 3.17 -19.06
C PRO A 65 12.30 3.58 -20.28
N LYS A 66 12.68 4.86 -20.35
CA LYS A 66 13.71 5.38 -21.28
C LYS A 66 15.14 5.05 -20.84
N ILE A 67 15.36 4.91 -19.54
CA ILE A 67 16.66 4.62 -18.90
C ILE A 67 16.41 3.72 -17.68
N GLY A 68 17.32 2.77 -17.42
CA GLY A 68 17.22 1.87 -16.27
C GLY A 68 16.21 0.74 -16.46
N THR A 69 15.64 0.26 -15.35
CA THR A 69 14.77 -0.93 -15.34
C THR A 69 13.55 -0.71 -14.46
N VAL A 70 12.39 -1.21 -14.89
CA VAL A 70 11.17 -1.30 -14.06
C VAL A 70 10.79 -2.75 -13.90
N ILE A 71 10.56 -3.16 -12.65
CA ILE A 71 10.09 -4.49 -12.25
C ILE A 71 8.67 -4.33 -11.71
N CYS A 72 7.71 -5.00 -12.33
CA CYS A 72 6.32 -5.00 -11.90
C CYS A 72 5.91 -6.37 -11.36
N ILE A 73 5.35 -6.38 -10.15
CA ILE A 73 4.83 -7.59 -9.49
C ILE A 73 3.41 -7.29 -8.97
N PRO A 74 2.35 -7.49 -9.78
CA PRO A 74 1.00 -7.11 -9.39
C PRO A 74 0.47 -7.88 -8.18
N ILE A 75 0.85 -9.16 -8.03
CA ILE A 75 0.36 -10.04 -6.98
C ILE A 75 1.54 -10.79 -6.37
N ILE A 76 2.02 -10.36 -5.20
CA ILE A 76 3.06 -11.08 -4.46
C ILE A 76 2.50 -12.33 -3.76
N ASN A 77 1.38 -12.19 -3.05
CA ASN A 77 0.73 -13.26 -2.31
C ASN A 77 -0.41 -13.87 -3.14
N MET A 78 -0.05 -14.70 -4.13
CA MET A 78 -1.01 -15.41 -4.99
C MET A 78 -2.00 -16.26 -4.18
N PHE A 79 -1.55 -16.87 -3.07
CA PHE A 79 -2.43 -17.66 -2.21
C PHE A 79 -3.50 -16.82 -1.53
N GLY A 80 -3.11 -15.68 -0.97
CA GLY A 80 -4.05 -14.74 -0.38
C GLY A 80 -5.02 -14.21 -1.43
N PHE A 81 -4.53 -13.91 -2.63
CA PHE A 81 -5.34 -13.35 -3.72
C PHE A 81 -6.48 -14.29 -4.14
N ILE A 82 -6.19 -15.57 -4.35
CA ILE A 82 -7.20 -16.58 -4.72
C ILE A 82 -8.23 -16.80 -3.60
N ASN A 83 -7.85 -16.55 -2.34
CA ASN A 83 -8.69 -16.77 -1.16
C ASN A 83 -9.27 -15.47 -0.57
N PHE A 84 -9.16 -14.33 -1.27
CA PHE A 84 -9.58 -13.01 -0.77
C PHE A 84 -9.05 -12.70 0.64
N SER A 85 -7.80 -13.09 0.91
CA SER A 85 -7.21 -13.08 2.25
C SER A 85 -5.91 -12.29 2.30
N ARG A 86 -5.72 -11.60 3.42
CA ARG A 86 -4.46 -10.96 3.80
C ARG A 86 -3.33 -11.97 3.89
N TYR A 87 -3.63 -13.15 4.42
CA TYR A 87 -2.67 -14.17 4.82
C TYR A 87 -2.46 -15.21 3.71
N VAL A 88 -1.39 -15.99 3.84
CA VAL A 88 -1.30 -17.29 3.14
C VAL A 88 -2.17 -18.34 3.86
N PRO A 89 -2.41 -19.54 3.29
CA PRO A 89 -3.40 -20.50 3.82
C PRO A 89 -3.09 -21.02 5.22
N ASP A 90 -1.82 -20.96 5.67
CA ASP A 90 -1.42 -21.32 7.04
C ASP A 90 -1.53 -20.16 8.04
N GLY A 91 -2.25 -19.09 7.69
CA GLY A 91 -2.57 -17.94 8.55
C GLY A 91 -1.42 -16.93 8.73
N LYS A 92 -0.28 -17.13 8.07
CA LYS A 92 0.88 -16.24 8.23
C LYS A 92 0.80 -15.02 7.31
N ASP A 93 1.28 -13.88 7.82
CA ASP A 93 1.43 -12.64 7.05
C ASP A 93 2.82 -12.62 6.37
N VAL A 94 2.85 -12.49 5.05
CA VAL A 94 4.10 -12.38 4.26
C VAL A 94 4.94 -11.19 4.75
N ASN A 95 4.29 -10.06 5.05
CA ASN A 95 4.92 -8.84 5.52
C ASN A 95 5.31 -8.88 7.01
N ARG A 96 5.16 -10.04 7.68
CA ARG A 96 5.76 -10.36 8.99
C ARG A 96 6.76 -11.51 8.92
N SER A 97 7.06 -11.97 7.70
CA SER A 97 7.90 -13.13 7.44
C SER A 97 9.24 -12.77 6.80
N PHE A 98 9.55 -11.48 6.57
CA PHE A 98 10.86 -11.05 6.04
C PHE A 98 11.97 -11.16 7.11
N PRO A 99 13.22 -11.48 6.73
CA PRO A 99 13.76 -11.71 5.37
C PRO A 99 13.42 -13.07 4.74
N GLY A 100 12.66 -13.92 5.45
CA GLY A 100 12.22 -15.21 4.94
C GLY A 100 13.25 -16.33 5.09
N ASN A 101 12.82 -17.55 4.77
CA ASN A 101 13.62 -18.77 4.78
C ASN A 101 13.18 -19.69 3.62
N LYS A 102 14.12 -20.14 2.77
CA LYS A 102 13.84 -21.05 1.65
C LYS A 102 13.17 -22.37 2.05
N ASN A 103 13.45 -22.86 3.26
CA ASN A 103 12.91 -24.10 3.81
C ASN A 103 11.78 -23.83 4.82
N GLY A 104 11.31 -22.59 4.93
CA GLY A 104 10.29 -22.19 5.89
C GLY A 104 8.86 -22.41 5.39
N SER A 105 7.92 -21.76 6.10
CA SER A 105 6.51 -21.69 5.71
C SER A 105 6.32 -21.04 4.33
N LEU A 106 5.11 -21.15 3.77
CA LEU A 106 4.74 -20.51 2.51
C LEU A 106 5.09 -19.02 2.50
N ALA A 107 4.67 -18.28 3.53
CA ALA A 107 5.00 -16.87 3.69
C ALA A 107 6.52 -16.61 3.75
N ALA A 108 7.28 -17.46 4.46
CA ALA A 108 8.72 -17.31 4.59
C ALA A 108 9.45 -17.59 3.26
N ARG A 109 8.94 -18.51 2.42
CA ARG A 109 9.52 -18.77 1.09
C ARG A 109 9.27 -17.63 0.12
N VAL A 110 8.06 -17.05 0.11
CA VAL A 110 7.75 -15.83 -0.66
C VAL A 110 8.68 -14.69 -0.25
N ALA A 111 8.79 -14.41 1.05
CA ALA A 111 9.66 -13.37 1.58
C ALA A 111 11.15 -13.62 1.27
N HIS A 112 11.58 -14.89 1.33
CA HIS A 112 12.94 -15.30 0.98
C HIS A 112 13.23 -15.04 -0.49
N TYR A 113 12.31 -15.39 -1.38
CA TYR A 113 12.47 -15.16 -2.81
C TYR A 113 12.67 -13.67 -3.10
N LEU A 114 11.79 -12.81 -2.59
CA LEU A 114 11.91 -11.35 -2.75
C LEU A 114 13.23 -10.82 -2.19
N THR A 115 13.62 -11.27 -1.00
CA THR A 115 14.84 -10.82 -0.32
C THR A 115 16.11 -11.16 -1.11
N ASN A 116 16.18 -12.33 -1.75
CA ASN A 116 17.39 -12.79 -2.42
C ASN A 116 17.41 -12.48 -3.92
N ASN A 117 16.24 -12.33 -4.56
CA ASN A 117 16.16 -12.25 -6.02
C ASN A 117 15.64 -10.91 -6.55
N ILE A 118 14.90 -10.14 -5.74
CA ILE A 118 14.27 -8.87 -6.17
C ILE A 118 14.94 -7.69 -5.47
N ILE A 119 14.95 -7.65 -4.13
CA ILE A 119 15.49 -6.53 -3.36
C ILE A 119 16.94 -6.16 -3.76
N PRO A 120 17.88 -7.09 -4.00
CA PRO A 120 19.24 -6.73 -4.38
C PRO A 120 19.32 -5.95 -5.70
N LYS A 121 18.35 -6.15 -6.59
CA LYS A 121 18.34 -5.59 -7.95
C LYS A 121 17.70 -4.22 -8.05
N ILE A 122 16.99 -3.77 -7.02
CA ILE A 122 16.24 -2.50 -7.06
C ILE A 122 17.05 -1.38 -6.41
N ASP A 123 16.74 -0.13 -6.73
CA ASP A 123 17.21 1.05 -5.99
C ASP A 123 16.06 1.67 -5.19
N VAL A 124 14.87 1.67 -5.80
CA VAL A 124 13.64 2.23 -5.25
C VAL A 124 12.49 1.24 -5.47
N GLY A 125 11.52 1.21 -4.57
CA GLY A 125 10.26 0.49 -4.76
C GLY A 125 9.07 1.23 -4.20
N ILE A 126 7.91 1.07 -4.84
CA ILE A 126 6.61 1.46 -4.33
C ILE A 126 5.78 0.19 -4.17
N ASP A 127 5.39 -0.08 -2.93
CA ASP A 127 4.54 -1.20 -2.56
C ASP A 127 3.13 -0.68 -2.29
N PHE A 128 2.16 -1.08 -3.12
CA PHE A 128 0.79 -0.57 -3.11
C PHE A 128 -0.10 -1.44 -2.21
N HIS A 129 -0.66 -0.81 -1.17
CA HIS A 129 -1.55 -1.39 -0.14
C HIS A 129 -2.89 -0.65 -0.07
N THR A 130 -3.82 -1.19 0.70
CA THR A 130 -5.10 -0.56 1.09
C THR A 130 -5.21 -0.44 2.61
N GLY A 131 -6.30 0.14 3.13
CA GLY A 131 -6.53 0.22 4.58
C GLY A 131 -6.71 -1.12 5.31
N GLY A 132 -6.88 -2.21 4.56
CA GLY A 132 -7.02 -3.58 5.07
C GLY A 132 -8.40 -3.84 5.67
N ALA A 133 -8.97 -5.02 5.38
CA ALA A 133 -10.34 -5.37 5.78
C ALA A 133 -11.32 -4.26 5.37
N GLU A 134 -12.27 -3.89 6.23
CA GLU A 134 -13.30 -2.90 5.90
C GLU A 134 -12.86 -1.44 6.11
N ARG A 135 -11.56 -1.18 6.24
CA ARG A 135 -11.05 0.19 6.41
C ARG A 135 -10.59 0.75 5.08
N THR A 136 -11.11 1.92 4.74
CA THR A 136 -10.57 2.72 3.62
C THR A 136 -9.49 3.66 4.14
N ASN A 137 -8.35 3.72 3.43
CA ASN A 137 -7.36 4.78 3.60
C ASN A 137 -7.53 5.81 2.48
N TYR A 138 -7.54 7.10 2.80
CA TYR A 138 -7.41 8.12 1.76
C TYR A 138 -6.01 8.04 1.14
N PRO A 139 -5.83 8.30 -0.17
CA PRO A 139 -4.56 8.14 -0.86
C PRO A 139 -3.38 8.81 -0.15
N GLN A 140 -2.38 8.01 0.21
CA GLN A 140 -1.25 8.48 0.99
C GLN A 140 0.03 7.65 0.77
N ILE A 141 1.18 8.30 0.88
CA ILE A 141 2.49 7.64 0.95
C ILE A 141 2.98 7.58 2.39
N ARG A 142 3.48 6.41 2.79
CA ARG A 142 4.05 6.15 4.10
C ARG A 142 5.54 5.84 3.96
N CYS A 143 6.38 6.67 4.58
CA CYS A 143 7.83 6.49 4.52
C CYS A 143 8.53 6.98 5.80
N VAL A 144 9.80 6.60 5.99
CA VAL A 144 10.62 7.17 7.07
C VAL A 144 11.13 8.53 6.57
N MET A 145 10.44 9.62 6.93
CA MET A 145 10.70 10.95 6.34
C MET A 145 12.03 11.58 6.75
N LYS A 146 12.69 11.07 7.81
CA LYS A 146 14.04 11.50 8.20
C LYS A 146 15.12 11.06 7.20
N ASP A 147 14.81 10.08 6.34
CA ASP A 147 15.68 9.67 5.25
C ASP A 147 15.39 10.57 4.03
N PRO A 148 16.37 11.37 3.57
CA PRO A 148 16.16 12.36 2.51
C PRO A 148 15.77 11.71 1.18
N LYS A 149 16.25 10.49 0.88
CA LYS A 149 15.90 9.80 -0.36
C LYS A 149 14.45 9.30 -0.32
N ASN A 150 14.01 8.76 0.83
CA ASN A 150 12.60 8.41 1.01
C ASN A 150 11.69 9.64 0.88
N ARG A 151 12.09 10.77 1.46
CA ARG A 151 11.33 12.02 1.38
C ARG A 151 11.23 12.52 -0.07
N ALA A 152 12.33 12.57 -0.80
CA ALA A 152 12.33 13.00 -2.20
C ALA A 152 11.44 12.12 -3.08
N ILE A 153 11.45 10.79 -2.88
CA ILE A 153 10.58 9.86 -3.62
C ILE A 153 9.10 10.08 -3.24
N ALA A 154 8.80 10.34 -1.97
CA ALA A 154 7.43 10.61 -1.52
C ALA A 154 6.90 11.93 -2.09
N GLU A 155 7.72 12.98 -2.10
CA GLU A 155 7.41 14.27 -2.71
C GLU A 155 7.26 14.16 -4.23
N ALA A 156 8.10 13.36 -4.90
CA ALA A 156 7.95 13.06 -6.33
C ALA A 156 6.67 12.28 -6.64
N PHE A 157 6.25 11.35 -5.78
CA PHE A 157 4.98 10.65 -5.94
C PHE A 157 3.80 11.63 -5.83
N GLU A 158 3.92 12.65 -4.99
CA GLU A 158 2.96 13.74 -4.81
C GLU A 158 1.51 13.25 -4.53
N PRO A 159 1.30 12.45 -3.47
CA PRO A 159 -0.03 12.02 -3.06
C PRO A 159 -0.79 13.15 -2.33
N PRO A 160 -2.10 13.02 -2.07
CA PRO A 160 -2.80 13.91 -1.16
C PRO A 160 -2.14 14.02 0.23
N PHE A 161 -1.65 12.90 0.78
CA PHE A 161 -0.98 12.89 2.09
C PHE A 161 0.37 12.14 2.07
N ILE A 162 1.39 12.69 2.74
CA ILE A 162 2.63 11.98 3.08
C ILE A 162 2.70 11.82 4.60
N LEU A 163 2.88 10.59 5.08
CA LEU A 163 2.93 10.25 6.49
C LEU A 163 4.31 9.76 6.91
N ASN A 164 4.79 10.26 8.06
CA ASN A 164 5.95 9.66 8.71
C ASN A 164 5.57 8.29 9.29
N SER A 165 6.23 7.24 8.81
CA SER A 165 5.91 5.86 9.16
C SER A 165 7.19 5.07 9.44
N PRO A 166 7.47 4.73 10.72
CA PRO A 166 8.63 3.95 11.09
C PRO A 166 8.54 2.52 10.52
N PHE A 167 9.70 1.86 10.39
CA PHE A 167 9.74 0.46 9.96
C PHE A 167 9.04 -0.46 10.95
N ARG A 168 8.32 -1.45 10.42
CA ARG A 168 7.76 -2.56 11.20
C ARG A 168 8.75 -3.73 11.18
N SER A 169 8.87 -4.46 12.29
CA SER A 169 9.73 -5.64 12.37
C SER A 169 9.32 -6.71 11.34
N LYS A 170 10.31 -7.37 10.72
CA LYS A 170 10.10 -8.47 9.77
C LYS A 170 9.24 -8.11 8.56
N SER A 171 9.33 -6.85 8.11
CA SER A 171 8.60 -6.32 6.94
C SER A 171 9.50 -6.15 5.72
N LEU A 172 8.88 -6.08 4.53
CA LEU A 172 9.55 -5.80 3.26
C LEU A 172 10.40 -4.52 3.35
N ARG A 173 9.78 -3.43 3.82
CA ARG A 173 10.45 -2.12 3.97
C ARG A 173 11.67 -2.17 4.90
N GLN A 174 11.56 -2.86 6.04
CA GLN A 174 12.69 -2.98 6.97
C GLN A 174 13.85 -3.77 6.35
N THR A 175 13.56 -4.88 5.70
CA THR A 175 14.59 -5.72 5.06
C THR A 175 15.26 -4.98 3.91
N ALA A 176 14.49 -4.31 3.04
CA ALA A 176 15.05 -3.49 1.97
C ALA A 176 15.96 -2.36 2.51
N ALA A 177 15.52 -1.65 3.54
CA ALA A 177 16.31 -0.58 4.17
C ALA A 177 17.64 -1.09 4.74
N ARG A 178 17.65 -2.29 5.37
CA ARG A 178 18.89 -2.93 5.85
C ARG A 178 19.87 -3.29 4.73
N MET A 179 19.38 -3.41 3.50
CA MET A 179 20.17 -3.66 2.29
C MET A 179 20.49 -2.38 1.52
N GLY A 180 20.25 -1.20 2.11
CA GLY A 180 20.48 0.10 1.47
C GLY A 180 19.48 0.44 0.36
N LYS A 181 18.31 -0.22 0.33
CA LYS A 181 17.27 -0.03 -0.70
C LYS A 181 16.07 0.71 -0.12
N HIS A 182 15.40 1.49 -0.96
CA HIS A 182 14.33 2.40 -0.51
C HIS A 182 12.97 1.92 -1.01
N ILE A 183 12.16 1.33 -0.12
CA ILE A 183 10.77 0.98 -0.44
C ILE A 183 9.81 1.86 0.36
N LEU A 184 8.93 2.56 -0.35
CA LEU A 184 7.82 3.33 0.21
C LEU A 184 6.54 2.51 0.07
N VAL A 185 5.57 2.79 0.96
CA VAL A 185 4.25 2.16 0.90
C VAL A 185 3.24 3.20 0.46
N TYR A 186 2.48 2.90 -0.58
CA TYR A 186 1.26 3.63 -0.92
C TYR A 186 0.08 2.95 -0.25
N GLU A 187 -0.84 3.73 0.31
CA GLU A 187 -2.08 3.24 0.89
C GLU A 187 -3.26 4.01 0.30
N GLY A 188 -4.23 3.31 -0.26
CA GLY A 188 -5.41 3.94 -0.84
C GLY A 188 -6.56 2.96 -1.06
N GLY A 189 -7.77 3.35 -0.66
CA GLY A 189 -8.96 2.53 -0.75
C GLY A 189 -9.06 1.45 0.34
N GLU A 190 -10.04 0.57 0.16
CA GLU A 190 -10.40 -0.52 1.07
C GLU A 190 -9.94 -1.89 0.52
N SER A 191 -9.87 -2.94 1.35
CA SER A 191 -9.72 -4.30 0.81
C SER A 191 -10.96 -4.67 -0.02
N THR A 192 -10.75 -5.54 -1.02
CA THR A 192 -11.80 -6.17 -1.87
C THR A 192 -12.83 -5.25 -2.55
N ARG A 193 -12.67 -3.93 -2.47
CA ARG A 193 -13.47 -2.92 -3.19
C ARG A 193 -12.56 -1.97 -3.96
N PHE A 194 -12.90 -1.69 -5.21
CA PHE A 194 -12.17 -0.69 -5.99
C PHE A 194 -12.55 0.73 -5.57
N ASP A 195 -11.51 1.55 -5.44
CA ASP A 195 -11.59 2.99 -5.27
C ASP A 195 -10.87 3.63 -6.46
N GLU A 196 -11.64 4.09 -7.45
CA GLU A 196 -11.09 4.63 -8.70
C GLU A 196 -10.22 5.85 -8.46
N HIS A 197 -10.58 6.70 -7.49
CA HIS A 197 -9.76 7.85 -7.12
C HIS A 197 -8.40 7.40 -6.58
N ALA A 198 -8.39 6.44 -5.65
CA ALA A 198 -7.15 5.89 -5.10
C ALA A 198 -6.32 5.15 -6.15
N ILE A 199 -6.93 4.41 -7.06
CA ILE A 199 -6.22 3.74 -8.16
C ILE A 199 -5.56 4.78 -9.07
N GLN A 200 -6.29 5.82 -9.46
CA GLN A 200 -5.76 6.85 -10.36
C GLN A 200 -4.63 7.66 -9.72
N VAL A 201 -4.72 7.98 -8.42
CA VAL A 201 -3.62 8.60 -7.66
C VAL A 201 -2.40 7.67 -7.65
N GLY A 202 -2.61 6.37 -7.42
CA GLY A 202 -1.57 5.34 -7.45
C GLY A 202 -0.80 5.28 -8.77
N VAL A 203 -1.54 5.18 -9.88
CA VAL A 203 -0.99 5.14 -11.24
C VAL A 203 -0.21 6.41 -11.55
N ASN A 204 -0.83 7.58 -11.34
CA ASN A 204 -0.19 8.86 -11.66
C ASN A 204 1.05 9.12 -10.80
N GLY A 205 1.00 8.78 -9.52
CA GLY A 205 2.14 8.92 -8.61
C GLY A 205 3.31 8.02 -9.02
N ALA A 206 3.06 6.78 -9.46
CA ALA A 206 4.10 5.92 -10.00
C ALA A 206 4.79 6.55 -11.23
N MET A 207 4.02 7.19 -12.12
CA MET A 207 4.58 7.87 -13.28
C MET A 207 5.42 9.08 -12.89
N ARG A 208 5.01 9.85 -11.87
CA ARG A 208 5.83 10.97 -11.37
C ARG A 208 7.11 10.49 -10.69
N VAL A 209 7.09 9.37 -9.96
CA VAL A 209 8.32 8.73 -9.45
C VAL A 209 9.23 8.30 -10.61
N MET A 210 8.70 7.67 -11.65
CA MET A 210 9.48 7.35 -12.85
C MET A 210 10.10 8.60 -13.49
N LYS A 211 9.36 9.72 -13.58
CA LYS A 211 9.88 11.00 -14.08
C LYS A 211 11.02 11.53 -13.21
N HIS A 212 10.85 11.51 -11.89
CA HIS A 212 11.86 11.92 -10.93
C HIS A 212 13.14 11.07 -11.02
N LEU A 213 13.02 9.77 -11.34
CA LEU A 213 14.14 8.86 -11.56
C LEU A 213 14.75 8.98 -12.96
N GLY A 214 14.28 9.90 -13.81
CA GLY A 214 14.73 10.06 -15.20
C GLY A 214 14.21 9.01 -16.17
N MET A 215 13.44 8.02 -15.70
CA MET A 215 12.93 6.91 -16.52
C MET A 215 11.90 7.35 -17.58
N ARG A 216 11.37 8.57 -17.49
CA ARG A 216 10.46 9.15 -18.47
C ARG A 216 10.48 10.67 -18.40
N GLU A 217 10.13 11.33 -19.51
CA GLU A 217 10.14 12.81 -19.58
C GLU A 217 8.87 13.43 -18.99
N ARG A 218 7.71 12.80 -19.21
CA ARG A 218 6.39 13.34 -18.86
C ARG A 218 5.68 12.44 -17.87
N ALA A 219 4.98 13.05 -16.93
CA ALA A 219 4.07 12.41 -15.99
C ALA A 219 2.85 13.33 -15.77
N PRO A 220 1.69 12.78 -15.37
CA PRO A 220 0.52 13.58 -15.06
C PRO A 220 0.77 14.51 -13.87
N GLU A 221 0.28 15.74 -13.98
CA GLU A 221 0.30 16.72 -12.89
C GLU A 221 -0.52 16.24 -11.68
N PRO A 222 -0.16 16.65 -10.45
CA PRO A 222 -0.93 16.33 -9.25
C PRO A 222 -2.32 17.00 -9.31
N LEU A 223 -3.33 16.33 -8.74
CA LEU A 223 -4.68 16.89 -8.62
C LEU A 223 -4.83 17.78 -7.37
N HIS A 224 -3.93 17.64 -6.40
CA HIS A 224 -4.04 18.25 -5.08
C HIS A 224 -2.67 18.64 -4.54
N LYS A 225 -2.62 19.65 -3.68
CA LYS A 225 -1.42 19.98 -2.90
C LYS A 225 -1.23 18.95 -1.78
N THR A 226 -0.10 18.27 -1.80
CA THR A 226 0.28 17.31 -0.76
C THR A 226 0.32 17.94 0.63
N GLN A 227 -0.31 17.28 1.60
CA GLN A 227 -0.21 17.60 3.02
C GLN A 227 0.72 16.61 3.73
N VAL A 228 1.67 17.13 4.50
CA VAL A 228 2.64 16.31 5.25
C VAL A 228 2.15 16.12 6.68
N ILE A 229 1.93 14.86 7.07
CA ILE A 229 1.39 14.47 8.37
C ILE A 229 2.49 13.80 9.21
N TYR A 230 2.95 14.48 10.25
CA TYR A 230 3.95 13.96 11.19
C TYR A 230 3.34 13.18 12.36
N HIS A 231 2.10 13.52 12.73
CA HIS A 231 1.40 12.92 13.85
C HIS A 231 0.00 12.49 13.42
N SER A 232 -0.44 11.35 13.93
CA SER A 232 -1.77 10.83 13.67
C SER A 232 -2.33 10.18 14.93
N SER A 233 -3.65 10.11 15.02
CA SER A 233 -4.35 9.53 16.16
C SER A 233 -5.53 8.69 15.70
N TRP A 234 -5.73 7.55 16.37
CA TRP A 234 -6.91 6.73 16.18
C TRP A 234 -8.05 7.21 17.08
N VAL A 235 -9.23 7.38 16.51
CA VAL A 235 -10.49 7.43 17.26
C VAL A 235 -11.00 6.00 17.39
N ARG A 236 -11.38 5.62 18.60
CA ARG A 236 -11.91 4.29 18.92
C ARG A 236 -13.35 4.38 19.41
N ALA A 237 -14.13 3.34 19.10
CA ALA A 237 -15.49 3.21 19.59
C ALA A 237 -15.49 3.09 21.12
N LYS A 238 -16.23 3.96 21.80
CA LYS A 238 -16.38 3.88 23.27
C LYS A 238 -17.43 2.86 23.70
N TYR A 239 -18.32 2.49 22.80
CA TYR A 239 -19.43 1.57 22.99
C TYR A 239 -19.51 0.64 21.78
N SER A 240 -20.06 -0.56 21.98
CA SER A 240 -20.42 -1.46 20.87
C SER A 240 -21.75 -1.02 20.25
N GLY A 241 -21.92 -1.21 18.94
CA GLY A 241 -23.16 -0.88 18.25
C GLY A 241 -22.96 -0.63 16.76
N ILE A 242 -23.85 0.18 16.18
CA ILE A 242 -23.81 0.58 14.76
C ILE A 242 -23.12 1.93 14.64
N PHE A 243 -21.92 1.95 14.06
CA PHE A 243 -21.19 3.17 13.73
C PHE A 243 -21.79 3.85 12.49
N LEU A 244 -22.26 5.07 12.69
CA LEU A 244 -22.83 5.95 11.67
C LEU A 244 -21.86 7.11 11.46
N SER A 245 -20.94 6.98 10.50
CA SER A 245 -20.02 8.08 10.15
C SER A 245 -20.81 9.25 9.57
N GLN A 246 -20.42 10.48 9.97
CA GLN A 246 -20.95 11.72 9.39
C GLN A 246 -19.93 12.46 8.53
N VAL A 247 -18.71 11.93 8.44
CA VAL A 247 -17.61 12.50 7.66
C VAL A 247 -17.08 11.48 6.65
N LYS A 248 -16.39 11.97 5.64
CA LYS A 248 -15.80 11.15 4.58
C LYS A 248 -14.29 11.03 4.76
N SER A 249 -13.71 9.97 4.19
CA SER A 249 -12.26 9.85 4.04
C SER A 249 -11.72 11.03 3.21
N GLY A 250 -10.64 11.64 3.66
CA GLY A 250 -10.03 12.85 3.10
C GLY A 250 -10.57 14.19 3.65
N GLU A 251 -11.66 14.17 4.42
CA GLU A 251 -12.31 15.38 4.93
C GLU A 251 -11.47 16.07 6.02
N LEU A 252 -11.44 17.41 6.01
CA LEU A 252 -10.89 18.23 7.09
C LEU A 252 -11.92 18.33 8.22
N ILE A 253 -11.49 18.05 9.45
CA ILE A 253 -12.33 18.05 10.65
C ILE A 253 -11.72 18.89 11.77
N GLU A 254 -12.57 19.43 12.63
CA GLU A 254 -12.20 20.25 13.78
C GLU A 254 -12.31 19.48 15.10
N LYS A 255 -11.50 19.87 16.09
CA LYS A 255 -11.56 19.35 17.44
C LYS A 255 -12.96 19.60 18.01
N ASN A 256 -13.52 18.57 18.65
CA ASN A 256 -14.88 18.53 19.19
C ASN A 256 -16.02 18.49 18.14
N GLN A 257 -15.74 18.56 16.84
CA GLN A 257 -16.72 18.29 15.79
C GLN A 257 -17.32 16.88 15.99
N ILE A 258 -18.63 16.76 15.81
CA ILE A 258 -19.29 15.44 15.79
C ILE A 258 -18.94 14.80 14.45
N ILE A 259 -18.21 13.68 14.51
CA ILE A 259 -17.73 12.95 13.34
C ILE A 259 -18.56 11.70 13.05
N GLY A 260 -19.50 11.38 13.93
CA GLY A 260 -20.41 10.27 13.77
C GLY A 260 -21.10 9.91 15.08
N TYR A 261 -21.80 8.79 15.06
CA TYR A 261 -22.48 8.22 16.21
C TYR A 261 -22.23 6.72 16.31
N VAL A 262 -22.29 6.19 17.53
CA VAL A 262 -22.52 4.75 17.75
C VAL A 262 -23.95 4.60 18.25
N ALA A 263 -24.80 3.96 17.46
CA ALA A 263 -26.21 3.74 17.76
C ALA A 263 -26.45 2.34 18.31
N GLU A 264 -27.40 2.20 19.24
CA GLU A 264 -27.92 0.88 19.59
C GLU A 264 -28.72 0.30 18.39
N PRO A 265 -28.59 -1.00 18.07
CA PRO A 265 -29.29 -1.60 16.93
C PRO A 265 -30.81 -1.46 16.96
N PHE A 266 -31.43 -1.35 18.14
CA PHE A 266 -32.89 -1.26 18.30
C PHE A 266 -33.43 0.18 18.37
N GLY A 267 -32.59 1.20 18.15
CA GLY A 267 -33.02 2.59 17.95
C GLY A 267 -33.29 3.44 19.20
N SER A 268 -33.02 2.90 20.38
CA SER A 268 -33.22 3.54 21.70
C SER A 268 -32.33 4.76 21.96
N PHE A 269 -31.03 4.73 21.58
CA PHE A 269 -30.11 5.85 21.78
C PHE A 269 -28.93 5.87 20.78
N LYS A 270 -28.26 7.03 20.72
CA LYS A 270 -27.03 7.27 19.94
C LYS A 270 -25.98 7.99 20.78
N HIS A 271 -24.78 7.43 20.87
CA HIS A 271 -23.63 8.10 21.48
C HIS A 271 -22.87 8.92 20.45
N LYS A 272 -22.66 10.21 20.73
CA LYS A 272 -21.85 11.10 19.89
C LYS A 272 -20.39 10.66 19.89
N VAL A 273 -19.79 10.55 18.70
CA VAL A 273 -18.36 10.43 18.50
C VAL A 273 -17.84 11.80 18.09
N LYS A 274 -16.89 12.35 18.86
CA LYS A 274 -16.27 13.65 18.59
C LYS A 274 -14.83 13.49 18.16
N SER A 275 -14.37 14.35 17.26
CA SER A 275 -12.95 14.42 16.92
C SER A 275 -12.12 14.89 18.12
N PRO A 276 -11.01 14.22 18.45
CA PRO A 276 -10.10 14.65 19.52
C PRO A 276 -9.18 15.81 19.08
N ALA A 277 -9.08 16.13 17.79
CA ALA A 277 -8.11 17.09 17.25
C ALA A 277 -8.58 17.74 15.94
N ASN A 278 -7.96 18.84 15.56
CA ASN A 278 -8.05 19.37 14.20
C ASN A 278 -7.20 18.50 13.26
N GLY A 279 -7.68 18.20 12.06
CA GLY A 279 -6.92 17.38 11.13
C GLY A 279 -7.73 16.81 9.99
N TYR A 280 -7.15 15.85 9.29
CA TYR A 280 -7.79 15.18 8.15
C TYR A 280 -8.16 13.74 8.49
N VAL A 281 -9.29 13.26 7.99
CA VAL A 281 -9.67 11.84 8.04
C VAL A 281 -8.81 11.06 7.05
N ILE A 282 -7.68 10.52 7.48
CA ILE A 282 -6.73 9.77 6.63
C ILE A 282 -7.09 8.28 6.51
N GLY A 283 -8.01 7.80 7.36
CA GLY A 283 -8.60 6.48 7.26
C GLY A 283 -9.94 6.39 7.99
N LEU A 284 -10.85 5.57 7.47
CA LEU A 284 -12.21 5.40 7.98
C LEU A 284 -12.59 3.91 7.98
N ASN A 285 -13.19 3.45 9.08
CA ASN A 285 -13.76 2.10 9.13
C ASN A 285 -15.17 2.11 8.51
N ASN A 286 -15.33 1.40 7.40
CA ASN A 286 -16.60 1.27 6.70
C ASN A 286 -17.45 0.11 7.26
N ASN A 287 -16.92 -0.74 8.15
CA ASN A 287 -17.74 -1.72 8.86
C ASN A 287 -18.67 -0.98 9.83
N PRO A 288 -20.00 -1.02 9.61
CA PRO A 288 -20.93 -0.33 10.49
C PRO A 288 -21.04 -1.05 11.84
N ILE A 289 -20.75 -2.34 11.94
CA ILE A 289 -20.82 -3.07 13.20
C ILE A 289 -19.47 -2.94 13.90
N VAL A 290 -19.47 -2.27 15.04
CA VAL A 290 -18.26 -2.02 15.83
C VAL A 290 -18.41 -2.53 17.24
N HIS A 291 -17.31 -3.03 17.80
CA HIS A 291 -17.19 -3.36 19.20
C HIS A 291 -16.51 -2.23 19.95
N GLN A 292 -16.77 -2.12 21.25
CA GLN A 292 -16.04 -1.23 22.12
C GLN A 292 -14.53 -1.47 21.97
N GLY A 293 -13.78 -0.39 21.72
CA GLY A 293 -12.34 -0.42 21.49
C GLY A 293 -11.94 -0.47 20.01
N ASP A 294 -12.86 -0.79 19.10
CA ASP A 294 -12.54 -0.86 17.66
C ASP A 294 -12.07 0.49 17.13
N ALA A 295 -11.10 0.43 16.21
CA ALA A 295 -10.64 1.60 15.49
C ALA A 295 -11.68 2.00 14.44
N ILE A 296 -12.28 3.20 14.61
CA ILE A 296 -13.35 3.70 13.74
C ILE A 296 -12.87 4.79 12.77
N MET A 297 -11.82 5.53 13.14
CA MET A 297 -11.28 6.60 12.31
C MET A 297 -9.81 6.84 12.61
N HIS A 298 -9.01 7.11 11.59
CA HIS A 298 -7.63 7.55 11.71
C HIS A 298 -7.53 9.00 11.27
N ILE A 299 -7.01 9.86 12.15
CA ILE A 299 -6.90 11.30 11.92
C ILE A 299 -5.44 11.67 11.76
N GLY A 300 -5.09 12.33 10.66
CA GLY A 300 -3.81 13.04 10.49
C GLY A 300 -3.92 14.40 11.15
N VAL A 301 -3.15 14.63 12.20
CA VAL A 301 -3.34 15.79 13.10
C VAL A 301 -2.59 17.00 12.53
N ASN A 302 -3.30 18.12 12.38
CA ASN A 302 -2.69 19.41 12.08
C ASN A 302 -2.11 19.96 13.40
N LYS A 303 -0.83 20.31 13.40
CA LYS A 303 -0.21 21.09 14.48
C LYS A 303 -0.22 22.56 14.11
#